data_AF-C6Q0H0-F1
#
_entry.id   AF-C6Q0H0-F1
#
_cell.length_a   1.000
_cell.length_b   1.000
_cell.length_c   1.000
_cell.angle_alpha   90.00
_cell.angle_beta   90.00
_cell.angle_gamma   90.00
#
_symmetry.space_group_name_H-M   'P 1'
#
loop_
_entity.id
_entity.type
_entity.pdbx_description
1 polymer ?
#
loop_
_entity_poly.entity_id
_entity_poly.type
_entity_poly.pdbx_seq_one_letter_code
_entity_poly.pdbx_strand_id
1 'polypeptide(L)'
;MKKSIYVFTVIFLCLTVHSNVSENFLYNSSYNSTDNKVSSSSYLNSNDPSLNPKEVFLTFDDGPCINNTRKILSILKDNNVKASFFIVGIKANENPQILKEISDSGMCVGVHTYSHDYKKIYRNLNTYLDDYDACYNVIKN
;
A
#
# COMPACT_ATOMS: atom_id res chain seq x y z
N MET A 1 -18.09 -48.88 -3.46
CA MET A 1 -18.54 -47.47 -3.57
C MET A 1 -17.31 -46.61 -3.85
N LYS A 2 -17.12 -46.18 -5.11
CA LYS A 2 -15.95 -45.40 -5.54
C LYS A 2 -16.23 -43.91 -5.27
N LYS A 3 -15.42 -43.25 -4.45
CA LYS A 3 -15.49 -41.80 -4.24
C LYS A 3 -14.71 -41.13 -5.38
N SER A 4 -15.41 -40.37 -6.21
CA SER A 4 -14.80 -39.61 -7.32
C SER A 4 -14.02 -38.43 -6.76
N ILE A 5 -12.73 -38.35 -7.08
CA ILE A 5 -11.86 -37.21 -6.81
C ILE A 5 -11.87 -36.34 -8.07
N TYR A 6 -12.42 -35.13 -7.97
CA TYR A 6 -12.34 -34.13 -9.03
C TYR A 6 -11.05 -33.31 -8.84
N VAL A 7 -10.03 -33.59 -9.65
CA VAL A 7 -8.83 -32.75 -9.77
C VAL A 7 -9.15 -31.65 -10.78
N PHE A 8 -9.28 -30.41 -10.30
CA PHE A 8 -9.50 -29.25 -11.14
C PHE A 8 -8.15 -28.68 -11.57
N THR A 9 -7.56 -29.24 -12.63
CA THR A 9 -6.33 -28.69 -13.23
C THR A 9 -6.71 -27.52 -14.13
N VAL A 10 -6.60 -26.30 -13.62
CA VAL A 10 -6.75 -25.09 -14.43
C VAL A 10 -5.49 -24.95 -15.30
N ILE A 11 -5.61 -25.32 -16.57
CA ILE A 11 -4.59 -25.09 -17.60
C ILE A 11 -4.66 -23.60 -17.97
N PHE A 12 -3.71 -22.80 -17.48
CA PHE A 12 -3.50 -21.43 -17.94
C PHE A 12 -2.69 -21.47 -19.25
N LEU A 13 -3.40 -21.44 -20.38
CA LEU A 13 -2.80 -21.29 -21.71
C LEU A 13 -2.37 -19.82 -21.87
N CYS A 14 -1.12 -19.51 -21.54
CA CYS A 14 -0.54 -18.19 -21.73
C CYS A 14 -0.18 -18.00 -23.22
N LEU A 15 -1.03 -17.31 -23.97
CA LEU A 15 -0.64 -16.74 -25.27
C LEU A 15 0.18 -15.47 -24.99
N THR A 16 1.49 -15.58 -25.18
CA THR A 16 2.40 -14.42 -25.15
C THR A 16 2.16 -13.53 -26.37
N VAL A 17 1.69 -12.31 -26.15
CA VAL A 17 1.86 -11.20 -27.10
C VAL A 17 3.02 -10.34 -26.57
N HIS A 18 4.18 -10.45 -27.20
CA HIS A 18 5.27 -9.51 -26.99
C HIS A 18 4.98 -8.26 -27.81
N SER A 19 4.55 -7.17 -27.15
CA SER A 19 4.63 -5.83 -27.73
C SER A 19 5.72 -5.06 -26.99
N ASN A 20 6.86 -4.88 -27.66
CA ASN A 20 7.88 -3.91 -27.29
C ASN A 20 7.28 -2.52 -27.49
N VAL A 21 6.98 -1.82 -26.40
CA VAL A 21 6.67 -0.38 -26.44
C VAL A 21 7.85 0.33 -25.79
N SER A 22 8.71 0.90 -26.61
CA SER A 22 9.64 1.95 -26.20
C SER A 22 8.89 3.26 -26.19
N GLU A 23 8.72 3.88 -25.02
CA GLU A 23 8.39 5.30 -24.94
C GLU A 23 9.48 6.04 -24.19
N ASN A 24 10.35 6.69 -24.96
CA ASN A 24 11.09 7.85 -24.50
C ASN A 24 10.10 9.00 -24.31
N PHE A 25 9.51 9.13 -23.13
CA PHE A 25 8.77 10.34 -22.76
C PHE A 25 9.73 11.30 -22.06
N LEU A 26 10.34 12.19 -22.86
CA LEU A 26 11.10 13.34 -22.36
C LEU A 26 10.12 14.34 -21.75
N TYR A 27 9.98 14.33 -20.42
CA TYR A 27 9.33 15.43 -19.70
C TYR A 27 10.40 16.39 -19.16
N ASN A 28 10.69 17.44 -19.94
CA ASN A 28 11.49 18.57 -19.48
C ASN A 28 10.62 19.45 -18.58
N SER A 29 10.69 19.25 -17.26
CA SER A 29 10.26 20.27 -16.31
C SER A 29 11.48 21.07 -15.87
N SER A 30 11.60 22.27 -16.42
CA SER A 30 12.49 23.31 -15.94
C SER A 30 11.93 23.86 -14.62
N TYR A 31 12.30 23.23 -13.50
CA TYR A 31 12.11 23.82 -12.18
C TYR A 31 13.46 24.28 -11.65
N ASN A 32 13.67 25.60 -11.64
CA ASN A 32 14.85 26.23 -11.05
C ASN A 32 14.79 26.06 -9.53
N SER A 33 15.69 25.28 -8.96
CA SER A 33 15.93 25.26 -7.51
C SER A 33 17.45 25.20 -7.29
N THR A 34 18.02 26.37 -7.10
CA THR A 34 19.30 26.56 -6.44
C THR A 34 19.21 25.97 -5.02
N ASP A 35 20.18 25.12 -4.67
CA ASP A 35 20.46 24.61 -3.33
C ASP A 35 19.53 23.51 -2.77
N ASN A 36 19.73 22.27 -3.24
CA ASN A 36 20.29 21.19 -2.42
C ASN A 36 20.49 19.91 -3.24
N LYS A 37 21.67 19.33 -3.10
CA LYS A 37 22.14 18.10 -3.75
C LYS A 37 21.44 16.88 -3.13
N VAL A 38 20.16 16.68 -3.43
CA VAL A 38 19.50 15.39 -3.20
C VAL A 38 19.78 14.55 -4.44
N SER A 39 20.76 13.66 -4.32
CA SER A 39 21.03 12.64 -5.31
C SER A 39 19.74 11.89 -5.61
N SER A 40 19.26 12.03 -6.84
CA SER A 40 18.17 11.29 -7.47
C SER A 40 18.56 9.81 -7.58
N SER A 41 18.59 9.11 -6.44
CA SER A 41 19.04 7.72 -6.32
C SER A 41 18.19 6.99 -5.30
N SER A 42 16.91 6.78 -5.62
CA SER A 42 16.11 5.74 -4.97
C SER A 42 15.02 5.22 -5.90
N TYR A 43 15.26 5.20 -7.21
CA TYR A 43 14.54 4.27 -8.06
C TYR A 43 15.16 2.91 -7.81
N LEU A 44 14.36 1.95 -7.36
CA LEU A 44 14.77 0.57 -7.13
C LEU A 44 15.47 0.08 -8.42
N ASN A 45 16.77 -0.15 -8.34
CA ASN A 45 17.46 -0.84 -9.40
C ASN A 45 16.83 -2.22 -9.50
N SER A 46 16.25 -2.59 -10.65
CA SER A 46 15.67 -3.92 -10.83
C SER A 46 16.70 -5.06 -10.67
N ASN A 47 17.99 -4.71 -10.64
CA ASN A 47 19.10 -5.61 -10.35
C ASN A 47 19.61 -5.48 -8.92
N ASP A 48 18.87 -4.81 -8.02
CA ASP A 48 19.19 -4.81 -6.60
C ASP A 48 19.08 -6.25 -6.08
N PRO A 49 20.19 -6.86 -5.64
CA PRO A 49 20.19 -8.25 -5.19
C PRO A 49 19.33 -8.48 -3.94
N SER A 50 18.86 -7.43 -3.24
CA SER A 50 17.90 -7.59 -2.15
C SER A 50 16.46 -7.79 -2.61
N LEU A 51 16.12 -7.49 -3.86
CA LEU A 51 14.76 -7.63 -4.38
C LEU A 51 14.56 -9.01 -4.98
N ASN A 52 13.56 -9.74 -4.48
CA ASN A 52 13.19 -11.02 -5.05
C ASN A 52 12.13 -10.80 -6.16
N PRO A 53 12.38 -11.23 -7.41
CA PRO A 53 11.44 -11.03 -8.52
C PRO A 53 10.09 -11.76 -8.37
N LYS A 54 9.95 -12.61 -7.34
CA LYS A 54 8.70 -13.30 -6.98
C LYS A 54 8.11 -12.82 -5.65
N GLU A 55 8.54 -11.65 -5.17
CA GLU A 55 7.97 -11.02 -3.98
C GLU A 55 6.77 -10.15 -4.34
N VAL A 56 5.76 -10.15 -3.47
CA VAL A 56 4.58 -9.27 -3.58
C VAL A 56 4.33 -8.60 -2.24
N PHE A 57 3.96 -7.32 -2.29
CA PHE A 57 3.61 -6.54 -1.10
C PHE A 57 2.11 -6.30 -1.08
N LEU A 58 1.43 -6.95 -0.13
CA LEU A 58 0.00 -6.70 0.08
C LEU A 58 -0.18 -5.39 0.84
N THR A 59 -0.99 -4.51 0.28
CA THR A 59 -1.36 -3.23 0.85
C THR A 59 -2.87 -3.11 0.93
N PHE A 60 -3.36 -2.49 2.00
CA PHE A 60 -4.79 -2.27 2.25
C PHE A 60 -5.03 -0.82 2.64
N ASP A 61 -5.85 -0.14 1.86
CA ASP A 61 -6.21 1.27 2.07
C ASP A 61 -7.56 1.38 2.81
N ASP A 62 -7.92 2.61 3.18
CA ASP A 62 -9.24 2.98 3.72
C ASP A 62 -9.63 2.36 5.07
N GLY A 63 -8.75 1.64 5.74
CA GLY A 63 -8.98 1.09 7.08
C GLY A 63 -8.71 2.10 8.21
N PRO A 64 -8.93 1.69 9.48
CA PRO A 64 -9.58 0.46 9.91
C PRO A 64 -11.11 0.54 9.80
N CYS A 65 -11.78 -0.59 9.56
CA CYS A 65 -13.23 -0.69 9.57
C CYS A 65 -13.71 -1.91 10.36
N ILE A 66 -14.83 -1.77 11.06
CA ILE A 66 -15.39 -2.78 11.96
C ILE A 66 -15.68 -4.13 11.27
N ASN A 67 -16.13 -4.08 10.01
CA ASN A 67 -16.66 -5.26 9.32
C ASN A 67 -15.62 -6.10 8.58
N ASN A 68 -14.54 -5.48 8.07
CA ASN A 68 -13.62 -6.15 7.15
C ASN A 68 -12.20 -6.25 7.70
N THR A 69 -11.70 -5.25 8.42
CA THR A 69 -10.27 -5.22 8.82
C THR A 69 -9.88 -6.43 9.67
N ARG A 70 -10.71 -6.84 10.64
CA ARG A 70 -10.45 -8.06 11.44
C ARG A 70 -10.50 -9.35 10.62
N LYS A 71 -11.37 -9.43 9.61
CA LYS A 71 -11.46 -10.60 8.74
C LYS A 71 -10.19 -10.73 7.90
N ILE A 72 -9.75 -9.61 7.32
CA ILE A 72 -8.48 -9.53 6.58
C ILE A 72 -7.32 -9.93 7.50
N LEU A 73 -7.27 -9.37 8.71
CA LEU A 73 -6.22 -9.67 9.69
C LEU A 73 -6.18 -11.16 10.06
N SER A 74 -7.33 -11.80 10.27
CA SER A 74 -7.43 -13.23 10.51
C SER A 74 -6.88 -14.03 9.34
N ILE A 75 -7.29 -13.73 8.10
CA ILE A 75 -6.83 -14.44 6.91
C ILE A 75 -5.32 -14.31 6.73
N LEU A 76 -4.75 -13.11 6.93
CA LEU A 76 -3.31 -12.89 6.86
C LEU A 76 -2.57 -13.71 7.91
N LYS A 77 -3.08 -13.72 9.15
CA LYS A 77 -2.51 -14.49 10.26
C LYS A 77 -2.56 -16.00 10.00
N ASP A 78 -3.70 -16.51 9.54
CA ASP A 78 -3.91 -17.94 9.25
C ASP A 78 -2.99 -18.44 8.12
N ASN A 79 -2.60 -17.55 7.21
CA ASN A 79 -1.66 -17.85 6.12
C ASN A 79 -0.20 -17.47 6.46
N ASN A 80 0.08 -16.97 7.66
CA ASN A 80 1.40 -16.49 8.08
C ASN A 80 1.99 -15.43 7.12
N VAL A 81 1.15 -14.50 6.65
CA VAL A 81 1.50 -13.43 5.72
C VAL A 81 1.50 -12.07 6.44
N LYS A 82 2.46 -11.21 6.09
CA LYS A 82 2.52 -9.81 6.53
C LYS A 82 2.00 -8.88 5.43
N ALA A 83 1.44 -7.75 5.85
CA ALA A 83 0.90 -6.74 4.95
C ALA A 83 1.11 -5.34 5.53
N SER A 84 0.89 -4.33 4.68
CA SER A 84 0.84 -2.92 5.08
C SER A 84 -0.59 -2.40 5.03
N PHE A 85 -1.00 -1.67 6.06
CA PHE A 85 -2.31 -1.01 6.13
C PHE A 85 -2.10 0.50 6.10
N PHE A 86 -2.61 1.16 5.07
CA PHE A 86 -2.65 2.60 4.98
C PHE A 86 -3.96 3.10 5.59
N ILE A 87 -3.84 3.81 6.70
CA ILE A 87 -4.93 4.10 7.62
C ILE A 87 -5.48 5.51 7.39
N VAL A 88 -6.82 5.61 7.35
CA VAL A 88 -7.52 6.90 7.38
C VAL A 88 -7.71 7.34 8.83
N GLY A 89 -7.21 8.53 9.17
CA GLY A 89 -7.16 9.03 10.55
C GLY A 89 -8.53 9.13 11.23
N ILE A 90 -9.57 9.59 10.53
CA ILE A 90 -10.95 9.62 11.09
C ILE A 90 -11.42 8.23 11.48
N LYS A 91 -11.22 7.23 10.61
CA LYS A 91 -11.63 5.84 10.88
C LYS A 91 -10.82 5.20 12.01
N ALA A 92 -9.55 5.58 12.16
CA ALA A 92 -8.73 5.16 13.28
C ALA A 92 -9.24 5.70 14.61
N ASN A 93 -9.64 6.97 14.66
CA ASN A 93 -10.26 7.55 15.86
C ASN A 93 -11.61 6.91 16.22
N GLU A 94 -12.39 6.51 15.21
CA GLU A 94 -13.64 5.76 15.42
C GLU A 94 -13.39 4.32 15.89
N ASN A 95 -12.27 3.71 15.51
CA ASN A 95 -11.97 2.30 15.76
C ASN A 95 -10.56 2.07 16.35
N PRO A 96 -10.20 2.70 17.47
CA PRO A 96 -8.83 2.68 18.00
C PRO A 96 -8.37 1.27 18.41
N GLN A 97 -9.31 0.44 18.88
CA GLN A 97 -9.03 -0.97 19.20
C GLN A 97 -8.60 -1.77 17.97
N ILE A 98 -9.22 -1.51 16.80
CA ILE A 98 -8.86 -2.23 15.57
C ILE A 98 -7.48 -1.78 15.09
N LEU A 99 -7.18 -0.48 15.14
CA LEU A 99 -5.85 0.02 14.83
C LEU A 99 -4.78 -0.65 15.71
N LYS A 100 -5.04 -0.76 17.02
CA LYS A 100 -4.16 -1.47 17.94
C LYS A 100 -3.98 -2.94 17.55
N GLU A 101 -5.06 -3.64 17.21
CA GLU A 101 -4.98 -5.04 16.76
C GLU A 101 -4.13 -5.21 15.48
N ILE A 102 -4.20 -4.28 14.53
CA ILE A 102 -3.34 -4.27 13.33
C ILE A 102 -1.87 -4.18 13.74
N SER A 103 -1.53 -3.21 14.61
CA SER A 103 -0.17 -2.98 15.09
C SER A 103 0.35 -4.17 15.91
N ASP A 104 -0.42 -4.67 16.88
CA ASP A 104 -0.08 -5.81 17.73
C ASP A 104 0.12 -7.11 16.93
N SER A 105 -0.51 -7.22 15.75
CA SER A 105 -0.33 -8.36 14.83
C SER A 105 0.97 -8.27 14.02
N GLY A 106 1.78 -7.24 14.23
CA GLY A 106 3.04 -6.98 13.55
C GLY A 106 2.84 -6.70 12.06
N MET A 107 1.75 -6.02 11.70
CA MET A 107 1.54 -5.48 10.35
C MET A 107 2.20 -4.11 10.25
N CYS A 108 2.57 -3.69 9.03
CA CYS A 108 3.02 -2.33 8.81
C CYS A 108 1.81 -1.38 8.80
N VAL A 109 1.93 -0.22 9.44
CA VAL A 109 0.89 0.81 9.51
C VAL A 109 1.43 2.09 8.87
N GLY A 110 0.71 2.61 7.88
CA GLY A 110 1.06 3.82 7.14
C GLY A 110 -0.08 4.85 7.13
N VAL A 111 0.23 6.07 6.70
CA VAL A 111 -0.73 7.17 6.57
C VAL A 111 -1.50 7.06 5.26
N HIS A 112 -2.84 7.16 5.32
CA HIS A 112 -3.73 7.32 4.16
C HIS A 112 -4.59 8.59 4.28
N THR A 113 -3.97 9.69 4.72
CA THR A 113 -4.63 10.95 5.09
C THR A 113 -5.51 10.82 6.34
N TYR A 114 -5.82 11.95 6.98
CA TYR A 114 -6.73 11.98 8.11
C TYR A 114 -8.18 12.01 7.64
N SER A 115 -8.50 12.93 6.73
CA SER A 115 -9.89 13.20 6.35
C SER A 115 -10.40 12.36 5.19
N HIS A 116 -9.51 11.90 4.31
CA HIS A 116 -9.87 11.27 3.04
C HIS A 116 -10.82 12.14 2.17
N ASP A 117 -10.73 13.48 2.33
CA ASP A 117 -11.45 14.46 1.51
C ASP A 117 -10.53 15.04 0.44
N TYR A 118 -10.66 14.52 -0.78
CA TYR A 118 -9.90 14.92 -1.95
C TYR A 118 -9.95 16.43 -2.25
N LYS A 119 -11.10 17.09 -2.04
CA LYS A 119 -11.22 18.54 -2.30
C LYS A 119 -10.41 19.35 -1.30
N LYS A 120 -10.33 18.88 -0.05
CA LYS A 120 -9.53 19.49 1.00
C LYS A 120 -8.05 19.22 0.77
N ILE A 121 -7.64 17.96 0.69
CA ILE A 121 -6.21 17.57 0.70
C ILE A 121 -5.46 18.04 -0.54
N TYR A 122 -6.11 18.12 -1.71
CA TYR A 122 -5.46 18.58 -2.95
C TYR A 122 -5.59 20.07 -3.21
N ARG A 123 -6.07 20.85 -2.24
CA ARG A 123 -6.24 22.30 -2.40
C ARG A 123 -4.91 23.05 -2.42
N ASN A 124 -3.96 22.66 -1.57
CA ASN A 124 -2.59 23.20 -1.50
C ASN A 124 -1.72 22.34 -0.56
N LEU A 125 -0.41 22.57 -0.60
CA LEU A 125 0.58 21.85 0.21
C LEU A 125 0.27 21.88 1.71
N ASN A 126 -0.01 23.06 2.27
CA ASN A 126 -0.25 23.18 3.72
C ASN A 126 -1.46 22.35 4.16
N THR A 127 -2.53 22.34 3.37
CA THR A 127 -3.72 21.55 3.70
C THR A 127 -3.44 20.05 3.66
N TYR A 128 -2.58 19.59 2.74
CA TYR A 128 -2.13 18.21 2.70
C TYR A 128 -1.26 17.86 3.93
N LEU A 129 -0.30 18.71 4.28
CA LEU A 129 0.60 18.49 5.41
C LEU A 129 -0.15 18.48 6.74
N ASP A 130 -1.09 19.41 6.95
CA ASP A 130 -1.94 19.43 8.15
C ASP A 130 -2.75 18.12 8.28
N ASP A 131 -3.26 17.61 7.15
CA ASP A 131 -4.05 16.37 7.12
C ASP A 131 -3.17 15.13 7.30
N TYR A 132 -1.95 15.14 6.74
CA TYR A 132 -0.93 14.11 6.97
C TYR A 132 -0.54 14.05 8.46
N ASP A 133 -0.17 15.18 9.05
CA ASP A 133 0.28 15.27 10.44
C ASP A 133 -0.82 14.86 11.42
N ALA A 134 -2.07 15.24 11.13
CA ALA A 134 -3.22 14.80 11.91
C ALA A 134 -3.35 13.26 11.89
N CYS A 135 -3.19 12.62 10.73
CA CYS A 135 -3.23 11.15 10.64
C CYS A 135 -2.03 10.51 11.34
N TYR A 136 -0.82 11.02 11.08
CA TYR A 136 0.41 10.53 11.67
C TYR A 136 0.34 10.53 13.21
N ASN A 137 -0.20 11.61 13.79
CA ASN A 137 -0.38 11.73 15.23
C ASN A 137 -1.39 10.73 15.82
N VAL A 138 -2.35 10.23 15.03
CA VAL A 138 -3.27 9.17 15.46
C VAL A 138 -2.60 7.80 15.41
N ILE A 139 -1.88 7.50 14.33
CA ILE A 139 -1.35 6.13 14.10
C ILE A 139 -0.04 5.83 14.83
N LYS A 140 0.68 6.86 15.31
CA LYS A 140 1.96 6.69 16.04
C LYS A 140 1.79 6.29 17.51
N ASN A 141 0.58 6.45 18.06
CA ASN A 141 0.27 6.18 19.47
C ASN A 141 -0.16 4.73 19.66
#